data_AF-A0A920NHV1-F1
#
_entry.id   AF-A0A920NHV1-F1
#
_cell.length_a   1.000
_cell.length_b   1.000
_cell.length_c   1.000
_cell.angle_alpha   90.00
_cell.angle_beta   90.00
_cell.angle_gamma   90.00
#
_symmetry.space_group_name_H-M   'P 1'
#
loop_
_entity.id
_entity.type
_entity.pdbx_description
1 polymer ?
#
loop_
_entity_poly.entity_id
_entity_poly.type
_entity_poly.pdbx_seq_one_letter_code
_entity_poly.pdbx_strand_id
1 'polypeptide(L)'
;MVNNIRNSKYVQQLIKFAGNNMSVTVGVIFVSGILTGWLVFGWWLFPVVWEDADPESLHPHFMSEWVQMSADSYVLTTDIDKANQRVDWLGEESFRYIELARGNALGAEQLRIAQLQNALEVGNESKETISPESLVDEGNDHMKTDGTQSESGLFSQSILIPVLGGLAVIVIMSGVGYYLFKKASLKPRRDLDIAQQQMEKRSSNRG
;
A
#
# COMPACT_ATOMS: atom_id res chain seq x y z
N MET A 1 25.98 21.79 20.87
CA MET A 1 25.37 22.81 19.98
C MET A 1 23.86 23.05 20.18
N VAL A 2 23.15 22.34 21.08
CA VAL A 2 21.67 22.46 21.24
C VAL A 2 21.22 23.62 22.15
N ASN A 3 22.11 24.18 22.99
CA ASN A 3 21.73 25.22 23.95
C ASN A 3 21.47 26.61 23.33
N ASN A 4 21.88 26.85 22.07
CA ASN A 4 21.75 28.17 21.44
C ASN A 4 20.35 28.44 20.83
N ILE A 5 19.56 27.40 20.57
CA ILE A 5 18.26 27.54 19.88
C ILE A 5 17.19 28.15 20.80
N ARG A 6 17.29 27.86 22.11
CA ARG A 6 16.31 28.28 23.13
C ARG A 6 16.30 29.78 23.41
N ASN A 7 17.39 30.48 23.09
CA ASN A 7 17.55 31.93 23.28
C ASN A 7 17.35 32.75 22.00
N SER A 8 16.97 32.12 20.88
CA SER A 8 16.69 32.86 19.66
C SER A 8 15.44 33.74 19.85
N LYS A 9 15.53 35.01 19.45
CA LYS A 9 14.43 35.98 19.57
C LYS A 9 13.13 35.50 18.89
N TYR A 10 13.26 34.70 17.84
CA TYR A 10 12.15 34.08 17.10
C TYR A 10 11.36 33.08 17.95
N VAL A 11 12.06 32.18 18.66
CA VAL A 11 11.43 31.20 19.57
C VAL A 11 10.76 31.92 20.75
N GLN A 12 11.36 33.00 21.24
CA GLN A 12 10.77 33.83 22.30
C GLN A 12 9.51 34.59 21.81
N GLN A 13 9.50 35.10 20.57
CA GLN A 13 8.32 35.72 19.96
C GLN A 13 7.20 34.71 19.74
N LEU A 14 7.51 33.50 19.27
CA LEU A 14 6.53 32.41 19.13
C LEU A 14 5.91 32.03 20.47
N ILE A 15 6.73 31.93 21.54
CA ILE A 15 6.24 31.63 22.89
C ILE A 15 5.40 32.78 23.46
N LYS A 16 5.78 34.05 23.21
CA LYS A 16 4.98 35.21 23.63
C LYS A 16 3.66 35.33 22.87
N PHE A 17 3.65 34.97 21.59
CA PHE A 17 2.43 34.95 20.77
C PHE A 17 1.50 33.80 21.19
N ALA A 18 2.05 32.61 21.44
CA ALA A 18 1.29 31.47 21.97
C ALA A 18 0.72 31.72 23.36
N GLY A 19 1.43 32.49 24.21
CA GLY A 19 0.99 32.86 25.55
C GLY A 19 -0.08 33.97 25.60
N ASN A 20 -0.18 34.82 24.57
CA ASN A 20 -1.13 35.94 24.54
C ASN A 20 -2.39 35.67 23.70
N ASN A 21 -2.34 34.68 22.79
CA ASN A 21 -3.44 34.35 21.88
C ASN A 21 -3.88 32.90 22.09
N MET A 22 -4.59 32.65 23.19
CA MET A 22 -5.16 31.33 23.51
C MET A 22 -5.97 30.75 22.33
N SER A 23 -6.67 31.60 21.57
CA SER A 23 -7.45 31.21 20.40
C SER A 23 -6.60 30.62 19.26
N VAL A 24 -5.39 31.13 19.02
CA VAL A 24 -4.50 30.58 17.98
C VAL A 24 -3.97 29.21 18.39
N THR A 25 -3.60 29.07 19.67
CA THR A 25 -3.14 27.78 20.22
C THR A 25 -4.23 26.72 20.11
N VAL A 26 -5.48 27.06 20.46
CA VAL A 26 -6.63 26.16 20.31
C VAL A 26 -6.89 25.82 18.83
N GLY A 27 -6.82 26.80 17.94
CA GLY A 27 -7.00 26.60 16.50
C GLY A 27 -5.97 25.63 15.91
N VAL A 28 -4.69 25.77 16.27
CA VAL A 28 -3.63 24.87 15.80
C VAL A 28 -3.82 23.45 16.32
N ILE A 29 -4.20 23.28 17.60
CA ILE A 29 -4.48 21.96 18.18
C ILE A 29 -5.69 21.31 17.49
N PHE A 30 -6.75 22.07 17.21
CA PHE A 30 -7.95 21.57 16.55
C PHE A 30 -7.65 21.10 15.12
N VAL A 31 -6.96 21.92 14.33
CA VAL A 31 -6.59 21.58 12.94
C VAL A 31 -5.62 20.39 12.91
N SER A 32 -4.63 20.38 13.82
CA SER A 32 -3.72 19.23 13.98
C SER A 32 -4.48 17.95 14.34
N GLY A 33 -5.48 18.04 15.22
CA GLY A 33 -6.33 16.92 15.63
C GLY A 33 -7.16 16.38 14.47
N ILE A 34 -7.76 17.25 13.66
CA ILE A 34 -8.52 16.86 12.45
C ILE A 34 -7.60 16.18 11.44
N LEU A 35 -6.45 16.78 11.13
CA LEU A 35 -5.50 16.22 10.17
C LEU A 35 -5.00 14.84 10.62
N THR A 36 -4.68 14.71 11.90
CA THR A 36 -4.21 13.44 12.47
C THR A 36 -5.33 12.40 12.50
N GLY A 37 -6.54 12.79 12.94
CA GLY A 37 -7.71 11.92 12.94
C GLY A 37 -8.00 11.40 11.53
N TRP A 38 -8.08 12.31 10.54
CA TRP A 38 -8.31 11.95 9.15
C TRP A 38 -7.24 10.98 8.64
N LEU A 39 -5.95 11.30 8.82
CA LEU A 39 -4.86 10.48 8.28
C LEU A 39 -4.86 9.08 8.90
N VAL A 40 -5.08 8.98 10.20
CA VAL A 40 -5.15 7.69 10.91
C VAL A 40 -6.38 6.89 10.47
N PHE A 41 -7.54 7.52 10.34
CA PHE A 41 -8.75 6.83 9.87
C PHE A 41 -8.64 6.38 8.41
N GLY A 42 -8.02 7.18 7.54
CA GLY A 42 -7.91 6.86 6.11
C GLY A 42 -6.87 5.78 5.78
N TRP A 43 -5.78 5.71 6.54
CA TRP A 43 -4.65 4.83 6.20
C TRP A 43 -4.36 3.71 7.21
N TRP A 44 -4.76 3.87 8.48
CA TRP A 44 -4.50 2.84 9.50
C TRP A 44 -5.70 1.91 9.72
N LEU A 45 -6.92 2.42 9.57
CA LEU A 45 -8.14 1.62 9.81
C LEU A 45 -8.55 0.76 8.60
N PHE A 46 -8.19 1.19 7.39
CA PHE A 46 -8.45 0.48 6.14
C PHE A 46 -7.15 0.22 5.38
N PRO A 47 -6.39 -0.83 5.72
CA PRO A 47 -5.27 -1.24 4.89
C PRO A 47 -5.80 -1.63 3.50
N VAL A 48 -5.31 -0.97 2.45
CA VAL A 48 -5.64 -1.32 1.07
C VAL A 48 -4.92 -2.62 0.74
N VAL A 49 -5.70 -3.68 0.56
CA VAL A 49 -5.21 -4.94 -0.02
C VAL A 49 -5.32 -4.79 -1.53
N TRP A 50 -4.20 -4.94 -2.22
CA TRP A 50 -4.18 -5.05 -3.67
C TRP A 50 -4.32 -6.52 -4.00
N GLU A 51 -5.45 -6.88 -4.60
CA GLU A 51 -5.67 -8.20 -5.17
C GLU A 51 -5.30 -8.12 -6.65
N ASP A 52 -4.51 -9.10 -7.12
CA ASP A 52 -4.15 -9.17 -8.53
C ASP A 52 -5.43 -9.37 -9.34
N ALA A 53 -5.71 -8.43 -10.24
CA ALA A 53 -6.91 -8.48 -11.07
C ALA A 53 -6.66 -9.45 -12.23
N ASP A 54 -6.93 -10.73 -12.02
CA ASP A 54 -6.86 -11.71 -13.09
C ASP A 54 -7.98 -11.47 -14.12
N PRO A 55 -7.75 -11.78 -15.42
CA PRO A 55 -8.74 -11.65 -16.49
C PRO A 55 -10.08 -12.35 -16.23
N GLU A 56 -10.10 -13.36 -15.36
CA GLU A 56 -11.32 -14.01 -14.88
C GLU A 56 -12.24 -13.13 -14.03
N SER A 57 -11.70 -12.08 -13.40
CA SER A 57 -12.47 -11.13 -12.58
C SER A 57 -13.06 -9.97 -13.39
N LEU A 58 -12.73 -9.88 -14.68
CA LEU A 58 -13.22 -8.83 -15.56
C LEU A 58 -14.70 -9.02 -15.92
N HIS A 59 -15.37 -7.91 -16.26
CA HIS A 59 -16.74 -7.98 -16.77
C HIS A 59 -16.76 -8.81 -18.08
N PRO A 60 -17.81 -9.62 -18.35
CA PRO A 60 -17.88 -10.50 -19.53
C PRO A 60 -17.60 -9.84 -20.88
N HIS A 61 -17.89 -8.54 -21.00
CA HIS A 61 -17.56 -7.76 -22.19
C HIS A 61 -16.04 -7.60 -22.40
N PHE A 62 -15.28 -7.28 -21.34
CA PHE A 62 -13.84 -7.13 -21.44
C PHE A 62 -13.13 -8.47 -21.62
N MET A 63 -13.72 -9.57 -21.14
CA MET A 63 -13.22 -10.92 -21.45
C MET A 63 -13.27 -11.20 -22.96
N SER A 64 -14.31 -10.75 -23.67
CA SER A 64 -14.37 -10.89 -25.13
C SER A 64 -13.32 -10.05 -25.86
N GLU A 65 -13.04 -8.84 -25.36
CA GLU A 65 -11.97 -7.97 -25.88
C GLU A 65 -10.57 -8.54 -25.60
N TRP A 66 -10.38 -9.19 -24.44
CA TRP A 66 -9.15 -9.92 -24.11
C TRP A 66 -8.89 -11.08 -25.08
N VAL A 67 -9.92 -11.85 -25.45
CA VAL A 67 -9.81 -12.89 -26.47
C VAL A 67 -9.39 -12.29 -27.81
N GLN A 68 -10.01 -11.18 -28.22
CA GLN A 68 -9.66 -10.49 -29.47
C GLN A 68 -8.18 -10.07 -29.46
N MET A 69 -7.71 -9.45 -28.38
CA MET A 69 -6.31 -9.04 -28.23
C MET A 69 -5.36 -10.26 -28.26
N SER A 70 -5.76 -11.37 -27.64
CA SER A 70 -5.01 -12.62 -27.66
C SER A 70 -4.92 -13.20 -29.08
N ALA A 71 -6.02 -13.16 -29.84
CA ALA A 71 -6.09 -13.61 -31.23
C ALA A 71 -5.25 -12.72 -32.16
N ASP A 72 -5.31 -11.40 -31.98
CA ASP A 72 -4.52 -10.45 -32.74
C ASP A 72 -3.02 -10.67 -32.52
N SER A 73 -2.60 -10.89 -31.27
CA SER A 73 -1.22 -11.21 -30.96
C SER A 73 -0.79 -12.57 -31.50
N TYR A 74 -1.68 -13.57 -31.50
CA TYR A 74 -1.39 -14.88 -32.07
C TYR A 74 -1.17 -14.77 -33.59
N VAL A 75 -2.00 -14.01 -34.30
CA VAL A 75 -1.84 -13.81 -35.74
C VAL A 75 -0.51 -13.12 -36.07
N LEU A 76 -0.05 -12.22 -35.20
CA LEU A 76 1.23 -11.52 -35.39
C LEU A 76 2.46 -12.37 -35.04
N THR A 77 2.37 -13.19 -34.00
CA THR A 77 3.53 -13.91 -33.43
C THR A 77 3.57 -15.39 -33.79
N THR A 78 2.42 -15.96 -34.14
CA THR A 78 2.18 -17.40 -34.36
C THR A 78 2.62 -18.27 -33.17
N ASP A 79 2.67 -17.69 -31.97
CA ASP A 79 3.11 -18.35 -30.75
C ASP A 79 1.88 -18.92 -30.00
N ILE A 80 1.66 -20.23 -30.16
CA ILE A 80 0.51 -20.94 -29.59
C ILE A 80 0.64 -21.03 -28.07
N ASP A 81 1.85 -21.24 -27.54
CA ASP A 81 2.07 -21.39 -26.10
C ASP A 81 1.71 -20.13 -25.33
N LYS A 82 2.14 -18.96 -25.83
CA LYS A 82 1.75 -17.66 -25.26
C LYS A 82 0.26 -17.38 -25.41
N ALA A 83 -0.34 -17.77 -26.53
CA ALA A 83 -1.76 -17.58 -26.75
C ALA A 83 -2.59 -18.43 -25.79
N ASN A 84 -2.19 -19.69 -25.57
CA ASN A 84 -2.81 -20.60 -24.63
C ASN A 84 -2.71 -20.06 -23.19
N GLN A 85 -1.52 -19.61 -22.77
CA GLN A 85 -1.33 -19.02 -21.44
C GLN A 85 -2.26 -17.81 -21.19
N ARG A 86 -2.46 -16.95 -22.19
CA ARG A 86 -3.34 -15.78 -22.06
C ARG A 86 -4.81 -16.15 -22.01
N VAL A 87 -5.22 -17.18 -22.73
CA VAL A 87 -6.59 -17.70 -22.71
C VAL A 87 -6.85 -18.44 -21.39
N ASP A 88 -5.86 -19.13 -20.84
CA ASP A 88 -5.91 -19.82 -19.55
C ASP A 88 -6.19 -18.85 -18.38
N TRP A 89 -5.72 -17.60 -18.48
CA TRP A 89 -6.02 -16.54 -17.51
C TRP A 89 -7.51 -16.14 -17.43
N LEU A 90 -8.34 -16.54 -18.39
CA LEU A 90 -9.80 -16.38 -18.32
C LEU A 90 -10.48 -17.48 -17.48
N GLY A 91 -9.72 -18.47 -17.02
CA GLY A 91 -10.18 -19.60 -16.23
C GLY A 91 -10.87 -20.69 -17.05
N GLU A 92 -11.61 -21.55 -16.35
CA GLU A 92 -12.23 -22.75 -16.90
C GLU A 92 -13.27 -22.46 -18.01
N GLU A 93 -13.89 -21.27 -18.00
CA GLU A 93 -14.86 -20.85 -19.01
C GLU A 93 -14.24 -20.13 -20.23
N SER A 94 -12.91 -20.15 -20.38
CA SER A 94 -12.20 -19.47 -21.48
C SER A 94 -12.77 -19.79 -22.87
N PHE A 95 -13.11 -21.05 -23.14
CA PHE A 95 -13.74 -21.47 -24.41
C PHE A 95 -15.11 -20.82 -24.66
N ARG A 96 -15.91 -20.60 -23.61
CA ARG A 96 -17.21 -19.92 -23.74
C ARG A 96 -17.02 -18.46 -24.14
N TYR A 97 -16.00 -17.80 -23.58
CA TYR A 97 -15.67 -16.42 -23.94
C TYR A 97 -15.08 -16.30 -25.33
N ILE A 98 -14.34 -17.31 -25.81
CA ILE A 98 -13.88 -17.35 -27.20
C ILE A 98 -15.05 -17.40 -28.17
N GLU A 99 -16.06 -18.22 -27.89
CA GLU A 99 -17.25 -18.30 -28.74
C GLU A 99 -18.09 -17.01 -28.69
N LEU A 100 -18.22 -16.41 -27.50
CA LEU A 100 -18.88 -15.12 -27.34
C LEU A 100 -18.16 -14.01 -28.14
N ALA A 101 -16.83 -13.96 -28.06
CA ALA A 101 -16.01 -12.99 -28.79
C ALA A 101 -16.18 -13.17 -30.30
N ARG A 102 -16.16 -14.42 -30.78
CA ARG A 102 -16.39 -14.75 -32.20
C ARG A 102 -17.78 -14.34 -32.68
N GLY A 103 -18.81 -14.54 -31.85
CA GLY A 103 -20.19 -14.14 -32.16
C GLY A 103 -20.39 -12.63 -32.21
N ASN A 104 -19.63 -11.88 -31.43
CA ASN A 104 -19.67 -10.41 -31.39
C ASN A 104 -18.76 -9.76 -32.46
N ALA A 105 -17.73 -10.47 -32.92
CA ALA A 105 -16.77 -9.99 -33.91
C ALA A 105 -17.31 -10.11 -35.35
N LEU A 106 -16.87 -9.21 -36.24
CA LEU A 106 -17.24 -9.21 -37.65
C LEU A 106 -16.02 -9.20 -38.58
N GLY A 107 -16.12 -9.90 -39.70
CA GLY A 107 -15.14 -9.87 -40.79
C GLY A 107 -13.77 -10.41 -40.37
N ALA A 108 -12.72 -9.60 -40.56
CA ALA A 108 -11.34 -10.02 -40.34
C ALA A 108 -11.06 -10.42 -38.87
N GLU A 109 -11.72 -9.78 -37.92
CA GLU A 109 -11.55 -10.07 -36.50
C GLU A 109 -12.09 -11.46 -36.14
N GLN A 110 -13.28 -11.80 -36.62
CA GLN A 110 -13.89 -13.11 -36.43
C GLN A 110 -12.99 -14.23 -36.96
N LEU A 111 -12.34 -14.00 -38.10
CA LEU A 111 -11.40 -14.94 -38.69
C LEU A 111 -10.18 -15.16 -37.79
N ARG A 112 -9.63 -14.11 -37.18
CA ARG A 112 -8.47 -14.20 -36.27
C ARG A 112 -8.82 -14.98 -35.01
N ILE A 113 -10.00 -14.74 -34.44
CA ILE A 113 -10.51 -15.48 -33.27
C ILE A 113 -10.74 -16.96 -33.64
N ALA A 114 -11.24 -17.26 -34.85
CA ALA A 114 -11.39 -18.64 -35.33
C ALA A 114 -10.05 -19.35 -35.53
N GLN A 115 -9.03 -18.64 -36.04
CA GLN A 115 -7.66 -19.17 -36.16
C GLN A 115 -7.05 -19.50 -34.80
N LEU A 116 -7.24 -18.62 -33.81
CA LEU A 116 -6.81 -18.86 -32.44
C LEU A 116 -7.51 -20.12 -31.87
N GLN A 117 -8.83 -20.23 -32.00
CA GLN A 117 -9.56 -21.39 -31.47
C GLN A 117 -9.05 -22.71 -32.05
N ASN A 118 -8.88 -22.77 -33.38
CA ASN A 118 -8.37 -23.98 -34.03
C ASN A 118 -6.95 -24.33 -33.55
N ALA A 119 -6.09 -23.32 -33.39
CA ALA A 119 -4.73 -23.53 -32.87
C ALA A 119 -4.71 -24.08 -31.43
N LEU A 120 -5.64 -23.63 -30.59
CA LEU A 120 -5.80 -24.13 -29.21
C LEU A 120 -6.35 -25.54 -29.17
N GLU A 121 -7.28 -25.89 -30.06
CA GLU A 121 -7.84 -27.24 -30.20
C GLU A 121 -6.75 -28.24 -30.60
N VAL A 122 -6.00 -27.94 -31.67
CA VAL A 122 -4.86 -28.77 -32.12
C VAL A 122 -3.75 -28.84 -31.07
N GLY A 123 -3.46 -27.73 -30.39
CA GLY A 123 -2.47 -27.68 -29.31
C GLY A 123 -2.84 -28.58 -28.13
N ASN A 124 -4.13 -28.65 -27.77
CA ASN A 124 -4.61 -29.52 -26.69
C ASN A 124 -4.61 -31.01 -27.08
N GLU A 125 -4.94 -31.34 -28.33
CA GLU A 125 -4.87 -32.74 -28.84
C GLU A 125 -3.43 -33.28 -28.82
N SER A 126 -2.44 -32.43 -29.06
CA SER A 126 -1.02 -32.81 -29.01
C SER A 126 -0.53 -33.10 -27.58
N LYS A 127 -1.22 -32.57 -26.56
CA LYS A 127 -0.90 -32.75 -25.13
C LYS A 127 -1.41 -34.08 -24.57
N GLU A 128 -2.43 -34.69 -25.19
CA GLU A 128 -3.00 -35.98 -24.76
C GLU A 128 -2.36 -37.22 -25.40
N THR A 129 -1.50 -37.08 -26.42
CA THR A 129 -0.96 -38.25 -27.16
C THR A 129 0.46 -38.67 -26.76
N ILE A 130 1.12 -38.01 -25.80
CA ILE A 130 2.51 -38.32 -25.43
C ILE A 130 2.59 -38.86 -24.00
N SER A 131 2.16 -40.10 -23.83
CA SER A 131 2.77 -41.00 -22.84
C SER A 131 3.84 -41.85 -23.53
N PRO A 132 5.12 -41.60 -23.27
CA PRO A 132 6.16 -42.59 -23.42
C PRO A 132 6.93 -42.68 -22.10
N GLU A 133 6.63 -43.73 -21.36
CA GLU A 133 7.65 -44.43 -20.61
C GLU A 133 8.81 -44.81 -21.57
N SER A 134 10.05 -44.68 -21.08
CA SER A 134 11.34 -45.15 -21.66
C SER A 134 12.27 -44.15 -22.42
N LEU A 135 13.05 -43.42 -21.62
CA LEU A 135 14.54 -43.31 -21.56
C LEU A 135 15.44 -42.92 -22.78
N VAL A 136 16.32 -41.93 -22.48
CA VAL A 136 17.69 -41.60 -23.00
C VAL A 136 17.74 -40.62 -24.19
N ASP A 137 17.96 -39.31 -23.99
CA ASP A 137 19.21 -38.55 -23.70
C ASP A 137 20.07 -38.25 -24.94
N GLU A 138 20.04 -36.99 -25.41
CA GLU A 138 21.23 -36.32 -25.97
C GLU A 138 21.08 -34.78 -26.01
N GLY A 139 21.77 -34.12 -25.07
CA GLY A 139 22.55 -32.89 -25.26
C GLY A 139 21.90 -31.62 -25.84
N ASN A 140 21.48 -30.70 -24.95
CA ASN A 140 21.81 -29.28 -25.07
C ASN A 140 21.51 -28.52 -23.76
N ASP A 141 22.53 -28.42 -22.91
CA ASP A 141 23.04 -27.21 -22.25
C ASP A 141 22.02 -26.11 -21.91
N HIS A 142 21.07 -26.41 -21.02
CA HIS A 142 20.36 -25.37 -20.29
C HIS A 142 21.30 -24.77 -19.24
N MET A 143 21.86 -23.60 -19.57
CA MET A 143 22.40 -22.65 -18.61
C MET A 143 21.32 -22.34 -17.57
N LYS A 144 21.48 -22.98 -16.41
CA LYS A 144 20.67 -22.83 -15.21
C LYS A 144 20.90 -21.42 -14.65
N THR A 145 20.07 -20.45 -15.03
CA THR A 145 19.83 -19.28 -14.17
C THR A 145 18.73 -19.65 -13.19
N ASP A 146 19.21 -19.87 -11.97
CA ASP A 146 18.53 -20.33 -10.77
C ASP A 146 17.28 -19.50 -10.44
N GLY A 147 16.11 -20.00 -10.85
CA GLY A 147 14.81 -19.60 -10.33
C GLY A 147 14.45 -20.57 -9.20
N THR A 148 15.02 -20.35 -8.03
CA THR A 148 14.71 -21.10 -6.81
C THR A 148 13.21 -21.03 -6.51
N GLN A 149 12.50 -22.14 -6.70
CA GLN A 149 11.35 -22.45 -5.86
C GLN A 149 11.87 -22.59 -4.42
N SER A 150 11.47 -21.65 -3.57
CA SER A 150 11.50 -21.84 -2.12
C SER A 150 10.17 -21.36 -1.57
N GLU A 151 9.16 -22.21 -1.74
CA GLU A 151 8.08 -22.28 -0.76
C GLU A 151 8.63 -22.97 0.49
N SER A 152 9.33 -22.21 1.33
CA SER A 152 9.49 -22.50 2.75
C SER A 152 10.06 -21.30 3.50
N GLY A 153 9.19 -20.57 4.21
CA GLY A 153 9.51 -20.19 5.59
C GLY A 153 10.32 -18.93 5.87
N LEU A 154 10.25 -17.87 5.04
CA LEU A 154 10.88 -16.57 5.40
C LEU A 154 9.91 -15.42 5.69
N PHE A 155 8.64 -15.49 5.25
CA PHE A 155 7.62 -14.48 5.59
C PHE A 155 6.77 -14.86 6.81
N SER A 156 7.04 -16.00 7.45
CA SER A 156 6.22 -16.53 8.55
C SER A 156 6.56 -15.96 9.94
N GLN A 157 7.64 -15.19 10.10
CA GLN A 157 7.98 -14.65 11.43
C GLN A 157 8.93 -13.46 11.35
N SER A 158 8.44 -12.27 10.99
CA SER A 158 9.14 -11.02 11.33
C SER A 158 8.20 -9.84 11.37
N ILE A 159 7.28 -9.89 12.35
CA ILE A 159 6.64 -8.70 12.95
C ILE A 159 7.71 -7.68 13.45
N LEU A 160 8.98 -8.08 13.54
CA LEU A 160 10.08 -7.26 14.06
C LEU A 160 10.41 -6.02 13.22
N ILE A 161 10.22 -6.05 11.90
CA ILE A 161 10.57 -4.90 11.03
C ILE A 161 9.54 -3.76 11.13
N PRO A 162 8.20 -4.00 11.05
CA PRO A 162 7.22 -2.94 11.30
C PRO A 162 7.15 -2.53 12.78
N VAL A 163 7.47 -3.43 13.72
CA VAL A 163 7.54 -3.08 15.15
C VAL A 163 8.69 -2.13 15.45
N LEU A 164 9.89 -2.32 14.86
CA LEU A 164 11.03 -1.44 15.12
C LEU A 164 10.81 -0.02 14.55
N GLY A 165 10.20 0.07 13.36
CA GLY A 165 9.81 1.35 12.74
C GLY A 165 8.69 2.07 13.52
N GLY A 166 7.66 1.33 13.94
CA GLY A 166 6.58 1.87 14.76
C GLY A 166 7.06 2.33 16.15
N LEU A 167 7.94 1.57 16.79
CA LEU A 167 8.48 1.90 18.11
C LEU A 167 9.37 3.14 18.07
N ALA A 168 10.15 3.35 17.00
CA ALA A 168 10.92 4.58 16.81
C ALA A 168 10.01 5.83 16.71
N VAL A 169 8.90 5.74 15.98
CA VAL A 169 7.93 6.85 15.87
C VAL A 169 7.21 7.09 17.21
N ILE A 170 6.82 6.02 17.93
CA ILE A 170 6.20 6.12 19.25
C ILE A 170 7.17 6.74 20.26
N VAL A 171 8.46 6.37 20.27
CA VAL A 171 9.46 6.95 21.19
C VAL A 171 9.67 8.44 20.89
N ILE A 172 9.71 8.84 19.62
CA ILE A 172 9.85 10.24 19.23
C ILE A 172 8.59 11.04 19.63
N MET A 173 7.39 10.50 19.38
CA MET A 173 6.13 11.16 19.72
C MET A 173 5.87 11.22 21.23
N SER A 174 6.15 10.14 21.97
CA SER A 174 6.09 10.12 23.43
C SER A 174 7.13 11.06 24.05
N GLY A 175 8.34 11.15 23.47
CA GLY A 175 9.37 12.08 23.91
C GLY A 175 8.96 13.55 23.74
N VAL A 176 8.41 13.91 22.59
CA VAL A 176 7.91 15.27 22.31
C VAL A 176 6.70 15.59 23.19
N GLY A 177 5.74 14.66 23.30
CA GLY A 177 4.56 14.81 24.16
C GLY A 177 4.93 14.98 25.64
N TYR A 178 5.83 14.15 26.16
CA TYR A 178 6.32 14.25 27.55
C TYR A 178 7.05 15.57 27.79
N TYR A 179 7.87 16.05 26.85
CA TYR A 179 8.58 17.31 27.00
C TYR A 179 7.63 18.51 27.04
N LEU A 180 6.58 18.50 26.20
CA LEU A 180 5.56 19.54 26.20
C LEU A 180 4.70 19.49 27.47
N PHE A 181 4.27 18.29 27.90
CA PHE A 181 3.50 18.11 29.13
C PHE A 181 4.31 18.50 30.37
N LYS A 182 5.57 18.09 30.49
CA LYS A 182 6.45 18.47 31.60
C LYS A 182 6.67 19.99 31.64
N LYS A 183 6.84 20.63 30.48
CA LYS A 183 7.01 22.08 30.42
C LYS A 183 5.73 22.86 30.74
N ALA A 184 4.57 22.31 30.38
CA ALA A 184 3.25 22.89 30.72
C ALA A 184 2.86 22.64 32.19
N SER A 185 3.19 21.47 32.73
CA SER A 185 2.90 21.01 34.09
C SER A 185 3.78 21.67 35.16
N LEU A 186 4.92 22.27 34.79
CA LEU A 186 5.79 22.98 35.71
C LEU A 186 5.41 24.46 35.92
N LYS A 187 4.21 24.89 35.51
CA LYS A 187 3.70 26.23 35.82
C LYS A 187 2.43 26.29 36.68
N PRO A 188 2.36 25.61 37.83
CA PRO A 188 1.49 26.04 38.93
C PRO A 188 2.33 26.62 40.07
N ARG A 189 1.86 27.72 40.67
CA ARG A 189 2.42 28.44 41.84
C ARG A 189 3.36 29.61 41.56
N ARG A 190 2.93 30.61 40.78
CA ARG A 190 3.45 31.99 40.97
C ARG A 190 2.40 32.94 41.52
N ASP A 191 1.14 32.54 41.48
CA ASP A 191 0.02 33.43 41.79
C ASP A 191 -0.39 33.37 43.27
N LEU A 192 -0.09 32.26 43.96
CA LEU A 192 -0.33 32.07 45.39
C LEU A 192 0.65 32.87 46.25
N ASP A 193 1.92 32.97 45.86
CA ASP A 193 2.94 33.70 46.61
C ASP A 193 2.70 35.22 46.58
N ILE A 194 2.19 35.74 45.45
CA ILE A 194 1.84 37.16 45.32
C ILE A 194 0.63 37.49 46.21
N ALA A 195 -0.36 36.60 46.29
CA ALA A 195 -1.52 36.78 47.16
C ALA A 195 -1.11 36.75 48.65
N GLN A 196 -0.20 35.86 49.04
CA GLN A 196 0.30 35.77 50.41
C GLN A 196 1.14 36.99 50.80
N GLN A 197 2.03 37.46 49.93
CA GLN A 197 2.82 38.67 50.18
C GLN A 197 1.95 39.94 50.27
N GLN A 198 0.85 39.99 49.52
CA GLN A 198 -0.10 41.10 49.62
C GLN A 198 -0.94 41.04 50.90
N MET A 199 -1.28 39.85 51.40
CA MET A 199 -1.98 39.68 52.68
C MET A 199 -1.09 40.04 53.88
N GLU A 200 0.19 39.66 53.86
CA GLU A 200 1.16 39.98 54.91
C GLU A 200 1.40 41.50 55.01
N LYS A 201 1.61 42.18 53.88
CA LYS A 201 1.76 43.66 53.86
C LYS A 201 0.52 44.39 54.37
N ARG A 202 -0.68 43.86 54.13
CA ARG A 202 -1.92 44.45 54.68
C ARG A 202 -2.07 44.25 56.18
N SER A 203 -1.55 43.16 56.72
CA SER A 203 -1.58 42.89 58.18
C SER A 203 -0.58 43.77 58.95
N SER A 204 0.61 44.00 58.39
CA SER A 204 1.66 44.82 59.02
C SER A 204 1.33 46.31 59.06
N ASN A 205 0.40 46.80 58.24
CA ASN A 205 0.02 48.22 58.17
C ASN A 205 -1.21 48.57 59.05
N ARG A 206 -1.70 47.61 59.85
CA ARG A 206 -2.86 47.78 60.76
C ARG A 206 -2.54 47.57 62.25
N GLY A 207 -1.27 47.30 62.60
CA GLY A 207 -0.77 47.31 63.98
C GLY A 207 0.06 48.56 64.22
#